data_AF-A0A166N7R8-F1
#
_entry.id   AF-A0A166N7R8-F1
#
_cell.length_a   1.000
_cell.length_b   1.000
_cell.length_c   1.000
_cell.angle_alpha   90.00
_cell.angle_beta   90.00
_cell.angle_gamma   90.00
#
_symmetry.space_group_name_H-M   'P 1'
#
loop_
_entity.id
_entity.type
_entity.pdbx_description
1 polymer ?
#
loop_
_entity_poly.entity_id
_entity_poly.type
_entity_poly.pdbx_seq_one_letter_code
_entity_poly.pdbx_strand_id
1 'polypeptide(L)'
;MFRRGTKLPFHFSRFRGIMSREDYRQEVMKREDEIYELCLVLDSMRIIKDPAIQSLYNQILDFRHDQSESGSRFYYECCSRLDLKLFE
;
A
#
# COMPACT_ATOMS: atom_id res chain seq x y z
N MET A 1 -8.07 -6.33 17.17
CA MET A 1 -7.23 -6.95 16.12
C MET A 1 -6.75 -5.82 15.20
N PHE A 2 -5.52 -5.34 15.40
CA PHE A 2 -4.95 -4.25 14.60
C PHE A 2 -4.81 -4.72 13.14
N ARG A 3 -5.43 -3.98 12.21
CA ARG A 3 -5.50 -4.29 10.77
C ARG A 3 -4.10 -4.46 10.20
N ARG A 4 -3.73 -5.70 9.86
CA ARG A 4 -2.46 -6.08 9.23
C ARG A 4 -2.37 -5.78 7.72
N GLY A 5 -3.44 -5.26 7.11
CA GLY A 5 -3.52 -5.04 5.66
C GLY A 5 -3.30 -3.61 5.19
N THR A 6 -3.49 -2.62 6.06
CA THR A 6 -3.30 -1.21 5.72
C THR A 6 -2.07 -0.72 6.45
N LYS A 7 -0.90 -0.70 5.78
CA LYS A 7 0.22 0.14 6.23
C LYS A 7 -0.34 1.57 6.30
N LEU A 8 -0.76 1.99 7.50
CA LEU A 8 -1.19 3.36 7.75
C LEU A 8 -0.08 4.27 7.21
N PRO A 9 -0.40 5.35 6.50
CA PRO A 9 0.62 6.24 5.91
C PRO A 9 1.37 7.06 6.97
N PHE A 10 1.01 6.87 8.24
CA PHE A 10 1.51 7.62 9.36
C PHE A 10 2.62 6.81 10.02
N HIS A 11 3.86 7.20 9.75
CA HIS A 11 5.05 6.68 10.43
C HIS A 11 5.24 7.33 11.80
N PHE A 12 4.13 7.56 12.52
CA PHE A 12 4.16 8.04 13.89
C PHE A 12 3.45 7.06 14.81
N SER A 13 4.09 6.77 15.93
CA SER A 13 3.48 6.07 17.05
C SER A 13 3.40 7.01 18.22
N ARG A 14 2.33 6.90 19.01
CA ARG A 14 2.14 7.67 20.25
C ARG A 14 3.34 7.56 21.21
N PHE A 15 4.15 6.50 21.07
CA PHE A 15 5.35 6.24 21.88
C PHE A 15 6.69 6.60 21.20
N ARG A 16 6.72 6.75 19.86
CA ARG A 16 7.98 6.99 19.11
C ARG A 16 8.08 8.37 18.46
N GLY A 17 7.01 9.18 18.52
CA GLY A 17 6.97 10.47 17.83
C GLY A 17 6.90 10.31 16.30
N ILE A 18 7.19 11.39 15.59
CA ILE A 18 7.18 11.44 14.12
C ILE A 18 8.56 11.00 13.61
N MET A 19 8.58 10.03 12.69
CA MET A 19 9.79 9.63 11.96
C MET A 19 10.46 10.83 11.28
N SER A 20 11.79 10.85 11.23
CA SER A 20 12.50 11.90 10.52
C SER A 20 12.12 11.88 9.03
N ARG A 21 12.15 13.06 8.39
CA ARG A 21 11.83 13.16 6.96
C ARG A 21 12.77 12.32 6.09
N GLU A 22 14.03 12.20 6.50
CA GLU A 22 15.03 11.44 5.76
C GLU A 22 14.76 9.93 5.87
N ASP A 23 14.54 9.43 7.08
CA ASP A 23 14.21 8.02 7.30
C ASP A 23 12.92 7.62 6.57
N TYR A 24 11.90 8.50 6.59
CA TYR A 24 10.67 8.29 5.85
C TYR A 24 10.92 8.18 4.34
N ARG A 25 11.74 9.06 3.77
CA ARG A 25 12.07 9.00 2.33
C ARG A 25 12.78 7.70 1.96
N GLN A 26 13.74 7.27 2.78
CA GLN A 26 14.46 6.01 2.54
C GLN A 26 13.51 4.81 2.61
N GLU A 27 12.59 4.77 3.58
CA GLU A 27 11.58 3.71 3.65
C GLU A 27 10.60 3.74 2.46
N VAL A 28 10.20 4.93 2.01
CA VAL A 28 9.34 5.09 0.83
C VAL A 28 10.05 4.63 -0.43
N MET A 29 11.28 5.07 -0.68
CA MET A 29 12.06 4.66 -1.86
C MET A 29 12.23 3.15 -1.91
N LYS A 30 12.63 2.52 -0.80
CA LYS A 30 12.73 1.06 -0.72
C LYS A 30 11.40 0.36 -1.02
N ARG A 31 10.30 0.90 -0.49
CA ARG A 31 8.97 0.36 -0.72
C ARG A 31 8.51 0.53 -2.17
N GLU A 32 8.85 1.65 -2.82
CA GLU A 32 8.57 1.90 -4.22
C GLU A 32 9.28 0.86 -5.10
N ASP A 33 10.56 0.61 -4.84
CA ASP A 33 11.34 -0.42 -5.54
C ASP A 33 10.73 -1.82 -5.35
N GLU A 34 10.40 -2.21 -4.11
CA GLU A 34 9.76 -3.50 -3.81
C GLU A 34 8.42 -3.67 -4.55
N ILE A 35 7.60 -2.61 -4.61
CA ILE A 35 6.32 -2.63 -5.33
C ILE A 35 6.56 -2.76 -6.84
N TYR A 36 7.55 -2.04 -7.37
CA TYR A 36 7.87 -2.09 -8.79
C TYR A 36 8.33 -3.48 -9.22
N GLU A 37 9.21 -4.12 -8.47
CA GLU A 37 9.65 -5.50 -8.72
C GLU A 37 8.49 -6.49 -8.71
N LEU A 38 7.53 -6.35 -7.79
CA LEU A 38 6.31 -7.17 -7.78
C LEU A 38 5.46 -6.96 -9.04
N CYS A 39 5.35 -5.72 -9.53
CA CYS A 39 4.64 -5.43 -10.77
C CYS A 39 5.32 -6.10 -11.98
N LEU A 40 6.65 -6.13 -12.03
CA LEU A 40 7.39 -6.83 -13.09
C LEU A 40 7.12 -8.33 -13.08
N VAL A 41 7.09 -8.94 -11.89
CA VAL A 41 6.73 -10.36 -11.75
C VAL A 41 5.32 -10.60 -12.27
N LEU A 42 4.34 -9.78 -11.87
CA LEU A 42 2.96 -9.91 -12.35
C LEU A 42 2.84 -9.73 -13.87
N ASP A 43 3.58 -8.80 -14.46
CA ASP A 43 3.60 -8.61 -15.91
C ASP A 43 4.21 -9.83 -16.63
N SER A 44 5.23 -10.47 -16.04
CA SER A 44 5.79 -11.72 -16.57
C SER A 44 4.78 -12.87 -16.49
N MET A 45 4.05 -12.99 -15.38
CA MET A 45 3.04 -14.03 -15.18
C MET A 45 1.93 -13.96 -16.25
N ARG A 46 1.55 -12.75 -16.69
CA ARG A 46 0.57 -12.54 -17.76
C ARG A 46 0.94 -13.27 -19.05
N ILE A 47 2.23 -13.39 -19.37
CA ILE A 47 2.72 -13.94 -20.66
C ILE A 47 2.90 -15.46 -20.57
N ILE A 48 3.17 -16.00 -19.38
CA ILE A 48 3.42 -17.43 -19.15
C ILE A 48 2.11 -18.22 -19.28
N LYS A 49 2.07 -19.20 -20.19
CA LYS A 49 0.86 -20.01 -20.47
C LYS A 49 0.66 -21.20 -19.53
N ASP A 50 1.49 -21.34 -18.50
CA ASP A 50 1.33 -22.39 -17.51
C ASP A 50 0.00 -22.21 -16.73
N PRO A 51 -0.86 -23.24 -16.64
CA PRO A 51 -2.17 -23.11 -16.00
C PRO A 51 -2.13 -22.74 -14.52
N ALA A 52 -1.12 -23.22 -13.77
CA ALA A 52 -1.00 -22.91 -12.35
C ALA A 52 -0.57 -21.45 -12.15
N ILE A 53 0.36 -20.96 -12.97
CA ILE A 53 0.80 -19.56 -12.96
C ILE A 53 -0.34 -18.60 -13.34
N GLN A 54 -1.14 -18.94 -14.35
CA GLN A 54 -2.31 -18.14 -14.75
C GLN A 54 -3.40 -18.13 -13.68
N SER A 55 -3.66 -19.27 -13.02
CA SER A 55 -4.59 -19.34 -11.91
C SER A 55 -4.18 -18.41 -10.76
N LEU A 56 -2.91 -18.45 -10.37
CA LEU A 56 -2.36 -17.59 -9.33
C LEU A 56 -2.41 -16.10 -9.73
N TYR A 57 -2.06 -15.77 -10.97
CA TYR A 57 -2.14 -14.41 -11.50
C TYR A 57 -3.54 -13.81 -11.36
N ASN A 58 -4.57 -14.56 -11.78
CA ASN A 58 -5.96 -14.12 -11.68
C ASN A 58 -6.41 -13.93 -10.23
N GLN A 59 -6.07 -14.88 -9.33
CA GLN A 59 -6.40 -14.75 -7.90
C GLN A 59 -5.79 -13.48 -7.26
N ILE A 60 -4.56 -13.12 -7.65
CA ILE A 60 -3.90 -11.90 -7.15
C ILE A 60 -4.62 -10.65 -7.66
N LEU A 61 -5.05 -10.63 -8.92
CA LEU A 61 -5.79 -9.50 -9.49
C LEU A 61 -7.18 -9.33 -8.87
N ASP A 62 -7.90 -10.43 -8.67
CA ASP A 62 -9.22 -10.44 -8.04
C ASP A 62 -9.12 -9.90 -6.60
N PHE A 63 -8.15 -10.40 -5.82
CA PHE A 63 -7.91 -9.91 -4.47
C PHE A 63 -7.58 -8.40 -4.45
N ARG A 64 -6.79 -7.91 -5.41
CA ARG A 64 -6.47 -6.48 -5.52
C ARG A 64 -7.73 -5.65 -5.81
N HIS A 65 -8.61 -6.15 -6.67
CA HIS A 65 -9.86 -5.48 -7.00
C HIS A 65 -10.73 -5.32 -5.74
N ASP A 66 -10.94 -6.40 -5.00
CA ASP A 66 -11.74 -6.40 -3.75
C ASP A 66 -11.19 -5.46 -2.67
N GLN A 67 -9.86 -5.31 -2.58
CA GLN A 67 -9.23 -4.41 -1.60
C GLN A 67 -9.34 -2.93 -1.99
N SER A 68 -9.44 -2.61 -3.29
CA SER A 68 -9.51 -1.23 -3.76
C SER A 68 -10.77 -0.48 -3.28
N GLU A 69 -11.87 -1.21 -3.08
CA GLU A 69 -13.16 -0.65 -2.65
C GLU A 69 -13.28 -0.42 -1.14
N SER A 70 -12.57 -1.19 -0.31
CA SER A 70 -12.89 -1.30 1.13
C SER A 70 -11.98 -0.50 2.07
N GLY A 71 -10.71 -0.27 1.71
CA GLY A 71 -9.72 0.38 2.59
C GLY A 71 -9.48 1.88 2.36
N SER A 72 -9.68 2.34 1.12
CA SER A 72 -9.29 3.67 0.65
C SER A 72 -10.19 4.79 1.21
N ARG A 73 -11.51 4.56 1.28
CA ARG A 73 -12.50 5.57 1.67
C ARG A 73 -12.32 6.13 3.08
N PHE A 74 -12.15 5.25 4.07
CA PHE A 74 -11.93 5.64 5.47
C PHE A 74 -10.64 6.46 5.63
N TYR A 75 -9.60 6.08 4.89
CA TYR A 75 -8.32 6.75 4.93
C TYR A 75 -8.40 8.19 4.38
N TYR A 76 -8.96 8.36 3.18
CA TYR A 76 -9.13 9.69 2.60
C TYR A 76 -10.06 10.58 3.42
N GLU A 77 -11.05 10.00 4.09
CA GLU A 77 -11.92 10.71 5.04
C GLU A 77 -11.19 11.19 6.29
N CYS A 78 -10.23 10.42 6.83
CA CYS A 78 -9.38 10.91 7.92
C CYS A 78 -8.45 12.04 7.46
N CYS A 79 -7.85 11.92 6.27
CA CYS A 79 -6.97 12.95 5.73
C CYS A 79 -7.70 14.26 5.43
N SER A 80 -8.93 14.22 4.90
CA SER A 80 -9.71 15.44 4.67
C SER A 80 -10.09 16.16 5.96
N ARG A 81 -10.21 15.43 7.09
CA ARG A 81 -10.46 16.01 8.42
C ARG A 81 -9.21 16.56 9.10
N LEU A 82 -8.01 16.22 8.60
CA LEU A 82 -6.73 16.74 9.07
C LEU A 82 -6.27 17.97 8.26
N ASP A 83 -7.20 18.61 7.52
CA ASP A 83 -6.90 19.80 6.71
C ASP A 83 -6.16 20.86 7.56
N LEU A 84 -4.95 21.19 7.13
CA LEU A 84 -3.98 22.02 7.85
C LEU A 84 -4.50 23.44 8.08
N LYS A 85 -5.51 23.87 7.32
CA LYS A 85 -6.21 25.14 7.49
C LYS A 85 -6.95 25.28 8.83
N LEU A 86 -7.15 24.17 9.56
CA LEU A 86 -7.76 24.19 10.90
C LEU A 86 -6.77 24.52 12.02
N PHE A 87 -5.47 24.60 11.72
CA PHE A 87 -4.40 24.80 12.71
C PHE A 87 -3.54 26.05 12.45
N GLU A 88 -3.94 26.91 11.51
CA GLU A 88 -3.44 28.30 11.33
C GLU A 88 -4.41 29.29 12.01
#